data_AF-A0A533ZPG1-F1
#
_entry.id   AF-A0A533ZPG1-F1
#
_cell.length_a   1.000
_cell.length_b   1.000
_cell.length_c   1.000
_cell.angle_alpha   90.00
_cell.angle_beta   90.00
_cell.angle_gamma   90.00
#
_symmetry.space_group_name_H-M   'P 1'
#
loop_
_entity.id
_entity.type
_entity.pdbx_description
1 polymer ?
#
loop_
_entity_poly.entity_id
_entity_poly.type
_entity_poly.pdbx_seq_one_letter_code
_entity_poly.pdbx_strand_id
1 'polypeptide(L)'
;MKAKLLIALIFPLMICGEVSAWAKEICKGNSRVIAPCIEVRGRLSFYQGFPGFRMWWVGTKRIFGIAGGEGEEIIPEDIKEKVDDGIFVFGDFLVCPITEHIPGHMQYVCVESGKNLYIEDTRRKTDMERKEPPSSAR
;
A
#
# COMPACT_ATOMS: atom_id res chain seq x y z
N MET A 1 19.46 -19.53 -63.88
CA MET A 1 18.93 -18.19 -63.52
C MET A 1 17.68 -18.38 -62.68
N LYS A 2 17.67 -17.83 -61.45
CA LYS A 2 16.52 -17.43 -60.59
C LYS A 2 15.58 -18.58 -60.11
N ALA A 3 15.77 -19.08 -58.88
CA ALA A 3 15.23 -18.57 -57.60
C ALA A 3 13.77 -19.02 -57.37
N LYS A 4 13.50 -20.02 -56.51
CA LYS A 4 13.35 -20.00 -55.03
C LYS A 4 11.86 -20.05 -54.64
N LEU A 5 11.43 -21.26 -54.26
CA LEU A 5 10.65 -21.61 -53.06
C LEU A 5 9.67 -20.54 -52.52
N LEU A 6 8.36 -20.77 -52.69
CA LEU A 6 7.31 -20.14 -51.89
C LEU A 6 6.65 -21.20 -51.01
N ILE A 7 7.23 -21.42 -49.83
CA ILE A 7 6.57 -22.11 -48.73
C ILE A 7 5.69 -21.08 -48.03
N ALA A 8 4.37 -21.31 -48.04
CA ALA A 8 3.41 -20.58 -47.24
C ALA A 8 3.67 -20.87 -45.75
N LEU A 9 4.38 -19.96 -45.06
CA LEU A 9 4.44 -19.96 -43.60
C LEU A 9 3.31 -19.08 -43.08
N ILE A 10 2.24 -19.75 -42.65
CA ILE A 10 1.18 -19.20 -41.81
C ILE A 10 1.86 -18.74 -40.52
N PHE A 11 2.10 -17.43 -40.38
CA PHE A 11 2.49 -16.81 -39.12
C PHE A 11 1.28 -16.93 -38.18
N PRO A 12 1.32 -17.72 -37.09
CA PRO A 12 0.27 -17.62 -36.11
C PRO A 12 0.41 -16.23 -35.48
N LEU A 13 -0.64 -15.43 -35.62
CA LEU A 13 -0.81 -14.16 -34.94
C LEU A 13 -0.82 -14.47 -33.43
N MET A 14 0.38 -14.47 -32.85
CA MET A 14 0.60 -14.60 -31.42
C MET A 14 0.08 -13.31 -30.78
N ILE A 15 -1.21 -13.30 -30.49
CA ILE A 15 -1.82 -12.34 -29.58
C ILE A 15 -1.24 -12.70 -28.21
N CYS A 16 -0.08 -12.12 -27.87
CA CYS A 16 0.29 -11.89 -26.49
C CYS A 16 -0.77 -10.93 -25.94
N GLY A 17 -1.89 -11.49 -25.49
CA GLY A 17 -2.81 -10.78 -24.63
C GLY A 17 -2.03 -10.49 -23.37
N GLU A 18 -1.57 -9.25 -23.21
CA GLU A 18 -1.27 -8.71 -21.91
C GLU A 18 -2.57 -8.83 -21.12
N VAL A 19 -2.65 -9.85 -20.26
CA VAL A 19 -3.62 -9.87 -19.18
C VAL A 19 -3.13 -8.80 -18.21
N SER A 20 -3.34 -7.53 -18.55
CA SER A 20 -3.34 -6.48 -17.57
C SER A 20 -4.45 -6.88 -16.62
N ALA A 21 -4.09 -7.40 -15.45
CA ALA A 21 -5.02 -7.50 -14.36
C ALA A 21 -5.51 -6.06 -14.14
N TRP A 22 -6.76 -5.79 -14.51
CA TRP A 22 -7.41 -4.52 -14.21
C TRP A 22 -7.57 -4.48 -12.69
N ALA A 23 -6.48 -4.14 -11.99
CA ALA A 23 -6.55 -3.70 -10.62
C ALA A 23 -7.45 -2.46 -10.67
N LYS A 24 -8.63 -2.60 -10.07
CA LYS A 24 -9.59 -1.50 -9.96
C LYS A 24 -8.87 -0.31 -9.35
N GLU A 25 -8.75 0.79 -10.09
CA GLU A 25 -8.19 2.02 -9.54
C GLU A 25 -9.13 2.52 -8.44
N ILE A 26 -8.63 2.62 -7.21
CA ILE A 26 -9.45 2.98 -6.04
C ILE A 26 -9.23 4.45 -5.67
N CYS A 27 -7.99 4.93 -5.82
CA CYS A 27 -7.58 6.31 -5.61
C CYS A 27 -7.62 7.16 -6.85
N LYS A 28 -7.05 6.70 -7.97
CA LYS A 28 -6.81 7.57 -9.13
C LYS A 28 -8.09 8.11 -9.78
N GLY A 29 -9.21 7.40 -9.60
CA GLY A 29 -10.54 7.86 -9.99
C GLY A 29 -11.18 8.88 -9.04
N ASN A 30 -10.57 9.18 -7.90
CA ASN A 30 -11.10 10.12 -6.91
C ASN A 30 -10.78 11.56 -7.29
N SER A 31 -11.81 12.40 -7.44
CA SER A 31 -11.69 13.82 -7.80
C SER A 31 -10.96 14.69 -6.76
N ARG A 32 -10.72 14.17 -5.56
CA ARG A 32 -9.98 14.86 -4.48
C ARG A 32 -8.47 14.63 -4.53
N VAL A 33 -7.96 13.79 -5.43
CA VAL A 33 -6.52 13.64 -5.61
C VAL A 33 -5.96 14.93 -6.20
N ILE A 34 -5.03 15.58 -5.49
CA ILE A 34 -4.50 16.90 -5.86
C ILE A 34 -3.13 16.86 -6.54
N ALA A 35 -2.49 15.71 -6.56
CA ALA A 35 -1.15 15.53 -7.12
C ALA A 35 -0.94 14.09 -7.62
N PRO A 36 0.06 13.84 -8.49
CA PRO A 36 0.41 12.50 -8.91
C PRO A 36 0.68 11.56 -7.73
N CYS A 37 0.28 10.30 -7.88
CA CYS A 37 0.57 9.28 -6.88
C CYS A 37 2.06 8.98 -6.86
N ILE A 38 2.59 8.67 -5.67
CA ILE A 38 4.02 8.42 -5.43
C ILE A 38 4.21 7.07 -4.74
N GLU A 39 5.31 6.39 -5.04
CA GLU A 39 5.73 5.20 -4.30
C GLU A 39 6.43 5.59 -3.00
N VAL A 40 5.98 5.01 -1.88
CA VAL A 40 6.56 5.26 -0.56
C VAL A 40 6.80 3.95 0.18
N ARG A 41 7.97 3.83 0.82
CA ARG A 41 8.23 2.80 1.82
C ARG A 41 7.46 3.17 3.08
N GLY A 42 6.43 2.39 3.39
CA GLY A 42 5.47 2.71 4.45
C GLY A 42 5.49 1.72 5.61
N ARG A 43 5.10 2.20 6.79
CA ARG A 43 4.60 1.38 7.90
C ARG A 43 3.19 1.82 8.25
N LEU A 44 2.21 1.00 7.89
CA LEU A 44 0.78 1.24 8.07
C LEU A 44 0.28 0.51 9.33
N SER A 45 -0.55 1.19 10.13
CA SER A 45 -1.26 0.59 11.26
C SER A 45 -2.58 1.31 11.53
N PHE A 46 -3.44 0.71 12.35
CA PHE A 46 -4.69 1.31 12.78
C PHE A 46 -4.53 1.99 14.14
N TYR A 47 -5.16 3.15 14.30
CA TYR A 47 -5.15 3.96 15.51
C TYR A 47 -6.56 4.50 15.77
N GLN A 48 -6.83 4.86 17.03
CA GLN A 48 -8.08 5.52 17.39
C GLN A 48 -8.15 6.96 16.85
N GLY A 49 -9.36 7.36 16.45
CA GLY A 49 -9.68 8.66 15.85
C GLY A 49 -9.54 8.68 14.32
N PHE A 50 -10.10 9.68 13.65
CA PHE A 50 -10.07 9.80 12.19
C PHE A 50 -8.90 10.68 11.70
N PRO A 51 -8.15 10.27 10.66
CA PRO A 51 -8.14 8.93 10.05
C PRO A 51 -7.58 7.87 11.00
N GLY A 52 -8.20 6.69 10.98
CA GLY A 52 -7.84 5.55 11.80
C GLY A 52 -6.62 4.83 11.25
N PHE A 53 -6.59 4.61 9.94
CA PHE A 53 -5.40 4.11 9.26
C PHE A 53 -4.34 5.20 9.13
N ARG A 54 -3.14 4.95 9.66
CA ARG A 54 -2.01 5.88 9.58
C ARG A 54 -0.76 5.17 9.08
N MET A 55 -0.09 5.83 8.14
CA MET A 55 1.14 5.33 7.55
C MET A 55 2.31 6.26 7.86
N TRP A 56 3.33 5.71 8.50
CA TRP A 56 4.62 6.37 8.60
C TRP A 56 5.39 6.17 7.29
N TRP A 57 5.86 7.27 6.69
CA TRP A 57 6.85 7.20 5.63
C TRP A 57 8.21 6.92 6.25
N VAL A 58 8.63 5.66 6.11
CA VAL A 58 9.83 5.10 6.73
C VAL A 58 11.06 5.98 6.45
N GLY A 59 11.81 6.29 7.50
CA GLY A 59 13.00 7.15 7.43
C GLY A 59 12.73 8.65 7.47
N THR A 60 11.48 9.08 7.59
CA THR A 60 11.11 10.51 7.67
C THR A 60 10.34 10.83 8.95
N LYS A 61 9.97 12.10 9.15
CA LYS A 61 9.01 12.51 10.20
C LYS A 61 7.56 12.55 9.70
N ARG A 62 7.30 12.15 8.45
CA ARG A 62 6.00 12.30 7.80
C ARG A 62 5.07 11.15 8.19
N ILE A 63 3.86 11.53 8.61
CA ILE A 63 2.75 10.61 8.83
C ILE A 63 1.65 10.95 7.83
N PHE A 64 1.18 9.93 7.15
CA PHE A 64 -0.01 9.98 6.31
C PHE A 64 -1.22 9.47 7.08
N GLY A 65 -2.33 10.20 7.02
CA GLY A 65 -3.64 9.69 7.38
C GLY A 65 -4.31 9.15 6.13
N ILE A 66 -4.79 7.91 6.15
CA ILE A 66 -5.40 7.30 4.97
C ILE A 66 -6.86 7.72 4.91
N ALA A 67 -7.22 8.50 3.89
CA ALA A 67 -8.55 9.07 3.71
C ALA A 67 -8.95 9.05 2.23
N GLY A 68 -10.23 9.19 1.93
CA GLY A 68 -10.79 9.41 0.59
C GLY A 68 -11.51 10.76 0.42
N GLY A 69 -11.61 11.52 1.51
CA GLY A 69 -12.48 12.68 1.65
C GLY A 69 -13.78 12.33 2.39
N GLU A 70 -14.49 13.36 2.88
CA GLU A 70 -15.81 13.21 3.55
C GLU A 70 -15.88 12.17 4.68
N GLY A 71 -14.77 11.91 5.37
CA GLY A 71 -14.73 10.93 6.47
C GLY A 71 -14.56 9.48 6.01
N GLU A 72 -14.35 9.24 4.71
CA GLU A 72 -14.08 7.92 4.17
C GLU A 72 -12.58 7.61 4.20
N GLU A 73 -12.24 6.33 4.33
CA GLU A 73 -10.87 5.81 4.23
C GLU A 73 -10.76 4.97 2.95
N ILE A 74 -9.93 5.41 2.00
CA ILE A 74 -9.72 4.70 0.73
C ILE A 74 -8.40 3.94 0.80
N ILE A 75 -8.53 2.63 0.92
CA ILE A 75 -7.44 1.66 1.03
C ILE A 75 -7.89 0.32 0.40
N PRO A 76 -7.00 -0.44 -0.26
CA PRO A 76 -7.35 -1.75 -0.80
C PRO A 76 -7.78 -2.72 0.31
N GLU A 77 -8.86 -3.46 0.08
CA GLU A 77 -9.47 -4.34 1.10
C GLU A 77 -8.48 -5.41 1.59
N ASP A 78 -7.64 -5.93 0.70
CA ASP A 78 -6.62 -6.93 1.04
C ASP A 78 -5.52 -6.40 1.97
N ILE A 79 -5.30 -5.08 1.99
CA ILE A 79 -4.41 -4.42 2.95
C ILE A 79 -5.18 -4.12 4.22
N LYS A 80 -6.40 -3.60 4.10
CA LYS A 80 -7.28 -3.24 5.22
C LYS A 80 -7.52 -4.41 6.17
N GLU A 81 -7.76 -5.61 5.64
CA GLU A 81 -7.96 -6.85 6.43
C GLU A 81 -6.71 -7.28 7.23
N LYS A 82 -5.52 -6.80 6.86
CA LYS A 82 -4.24 -7.15 7.51
C LYS A 82 -3.81 -6.14 8.57
N VAL A 83 -4.50 -5.01 8.68
CA VAL A 83 -4.11 -3.89 9.53
C VAL A 83 -5.06 -3.81 10.72
N ASP A 84 -4.50 -3.71 11.92
CA ASP A 84 -5.23 -3.59 13.18
C ASP A 84 -4.36 -2.85 14.20
N ASP A 85 -4.92 -2.48 15.35
CA ASP A 85 -4.15 -1.92 16.45
C ASP A 85 -3.09 -2.94 16.94
N GLY A 86 -1.84 -2.48 17.07
CA GLY A 86 -0.70 -3.34 17.39
C GLY A 86 -0.22 -4.27 16.25
N ILE A 87 -0.87 -4.25 15.08
CA ILE A 87 -0.39 -4.89 13.84
C ILE A 87 0.14 -3.82 12.89
N PHE A 88 1.38 -3.99 12.45
CA PHE A 88 2.03 -3.14 11.46
C PHE A 88 2.15 -3.86 10.13
N VAL A 89 1.65 -3.24 9.06
CA VAL A 89 1.89 -3.68 7.69
C VAL A 89 2.93 -2.76 7.07
N PHE A 90 4.07 -3.32 6.72
CA PHE A 90 5.12 -2.62 6.02
C PHE A 90 5.16 -3.03 4.56
N GLY A 91 5.65 -2.15 3.70
CA GLY A 91 5.84 -2.45 2.29
C GLY A 91 6.07 -1.19 1.47
N ASP A 92 5.95 -1.34 0.16
CA ASP A 92 6.02 -0.22 -0.77
C ASP A 92 4.60 0.07 -1.24
N PHE A 93 4.12 1.28 -0.97
CA PHE A 93 2.75 1.70 -1.22
C PHE A 93 2.71 2.76 -2.31
N LEU A 94 1.75 2.64 -3.23
CA LEU A 94 1.42 3.72 -4.14
C LEU A 94 0.35 4.58 -3.47
N VAL A 95 0.70 5.83 -3.13
CA VAL A 95 -0.21 6.75 -2.44
C VAL A 95 -0.51 7.98 -3.26
N CYS A 96 -1.76 8.41 -3.23
CA CYS A 96 -2.23 9.58 -3.96
C CYS A 96 -2.57 10.71 -2.97
N PRO A 97 -1.89 11.87 -3.06
CA PRO A 97 -2.15 12.98 -2.13
C PRO A 97 -3.56 13.57 -2.29
N ILE A 98 -4.26 13.75 -1.18
CA ILE A 98 -5.58 14.40 -1.11
C ILE A 98 -5.48 15.82 -0.54
N THR A 99 -4.46 16.06 0.28
CA THR A 99 -4.18 17.37 0.88
C THR A 99 -2.74 17.75 0.62
N GLU A 100 -2.47 19.06 0.67
CA GLU A 100 -1.12 19.59 0.55
C GLU A 100 -0.24 19.13 1.71
N HIS A 101 1.05 19.00 1.44
CA HIS A 101 2.01 18.69 2.49
C HIS A 101 2.31 19.93 3.32
N ILE A 102 1.92 19.91 4.59
CA ILE A 102 2.27 20.96 5.57
C ILE A 102 3.22 20.35 6.62
N PRO A 103 4.44 20.88 6.80
CA PRO A 103 5.37 20.38 7.80
C PRO A 103 4.78 20.36 9.21
N GLY A 104 4.91 19.23 9.91
CA GLY A 104 4.37 19.06 11.27
C GLY A 104 2.89 18.66 11.32
N HIS A 105 2.18 18.69 10.19
CA HIS A 105 0.81 18.21 10.10
C HIS A 105 0.76 16.81 9.48
N MET A 106 -0.28 16.06 9.85
CA MET A 106 -0.61 14.82 9.16
C MET A 106 -1.15 15.17 7.77
N GLN A 107 -0.58 14.56 6.73
CA GLN A 107 -1.05 14.74 5.37
C GLN A 107 -2.04 13.62 5.03
N TYR A 108 -3.19 13.97 4.45
CA TYR A 108 -4.14 12.99 3.97
C TYR A 108 -3.80 12.51 2.57
N VAL A 109 -3.81 11.19 2.41
CA VAL A 109 -3.58 10.47 1.17
C VAL A 109 -4.57 9.31 1.11
N CYS A 110 -4.85 8.78 -0.07
CA CYS A 110 -5.42 7.45 -0.18
C CYS A 110 -4.34 6.45 -0.65
N VAL A 111 -4.59 5.16 -0.43
CA VAL A 111 -3.70 4.09 -0.89
C VAL A 111 -4.30 3.46 -2.14
N GLU A 112 -3.55 3.51 -3.24
CA GLU A 112 -3.95 2.89 -4.51
C GLU A 112 -3.61 1.40 -4.52
N SER A 113 -2.40 1.05 -4.06
CA SER A 113 -1.92 -0.33 -4.01
C SER A 113 -0.74 -0.49 -3.05
N GLY A 114 -0.39 -1.75 -2.75
CA GLY A 114 0.77 -2.11 -1.96
C GLY A 114 1.49 -3.33 -2.52
N LYS A 115 2.82 -3.33 -2.48
CA LYS A 115 3.69 -4.44 -2.88
C LYS A 115 4.74 -4.71 -1.82
N ASN A 116 5.36 -5.90 -1.86
CA ASN A 116 6.38 -6.32 -0.91
C ASN A 116 5.92 -6.21 0.55
N LEU A 117 4.66 -6.60 0.80
CA LEU A 117 4.01 -6.43 2.09
C LEU A 117 4.54 -7.46 3.11
N TYR A 118 4.87 -7.02 4.32
CA TYR A 118 5.15 -7.89 5.46
C TYR A 118 4.45 -7.38 6.72
N ILE A 119 4.07 -8.32 7.58
CA ILE A 119 3.27 -8.07 8.78
C ILE A 119 4.16 -8.24 10.01
N GLU A 120 4.13 -7.25 10.89
CA GLU A 120 4.69 -7.34 12.24
C GLU A 120 3.57 -7.21 13.27
N ASP A 121 3.33 -8.27 14.05
CA ASP A 121 2.36 -8.30 15.14
C ASP A 121 3.08 -8.09 16.47
N THR A 122 2.94 -6.91 17.07
CA THR A 122 3.57 -6.58 18.36
C THR A 122 2.85 -7.16 19.55
N ARG A 123 1.58 -7.57 19.40
CA ARG A 123 0.77 -8.19 20.47
C ARG A 123 1.37 -9.53 20.89
N ARG A 124 1.95 -10.27 19.93
CA ARG A 124 2.65 -11.54 20.19
C ARG A 124 3.91 -11.37 21.04
N LYS A 125 4.65 -10.26 20.88
CA LYS A 125 5.83 -9.99 21.70
C LYS A 125 5.42 -9.69 23.15
N THR A 126 4.39 -8.87 23.35
CA THR A 126 3.85 -8.58 24.69
C THR A 126 3.29 -9.82 25.40
N ASP A 127 2.69 -10.77 24.67
CA ASP A 127 2.19 -12.01 25.27
C ASP A 127 3.31 -12.96 25.70
N MET A 128 4.43 -12.96 24.98
CA MET A 128 5.62 -13.75 25.32
C MET A 128 6.34 -13.16 26.53
N GLU A 129 6.54 -11.84 26.55
CA GLU A 129 7.20 -11.13 27.64
C GLU A 129 6.36 -11.15 28.94
N ARG A 130 5.03 -11.13 28.84
CA ARG A 130 4.14 -11.32 30.01
C ARG A 130 4.21 -12.73 30.60
N LYS A 131 4.57 -13.74 29.80
CA LYS A 131 4.70 -15.12 30.26
C LYS A 131 6.06 -15.41 30.90
N GLU A 132 7.08 -14.60 30.62
CA GLU A 132 8.34 -14.69 31.34
C GLU A 132 8.20 -14.02 32.71
N PRO A 133 8.39 -14.74 33.83
CA PRO A 133 8.49 -14.08 35.13
C PRO A 133 9.68 -13.12 35.08
N PRO A 134 9.61 -11.95 35.74
CA PRO A 134 10.71 -10.99 35.76
C PRO A 134 11.98 -11.73 36.18
N SER A 135 12.97 -11.79 35.28
CA SER A 135 14.24 -12.44 35.58
C SER A 135 14.80 -11.74 36.81
N SER A 136 14.91 -12.49 37.91
CA SER A 136 15.29 -12.01 39.23
C SER A 136 16.36 -10.93 39.14
N ALA A 137 16.05 -9.73 39.65
CA ALA A 137 17.05 -8.73 39.98
C ALA A 137 18.12 -9.42 40.84
N ARG A 138 19.34 -9.47 40.31
CA ARG A 138 20.55 -9.85 41.05
C ARG A 138 21.08 -8.65 41.81
#